data_AF-A0A933TAP7-F1
#
_entry.id   AF-A0A933TAP7-F1
#
_cell.length_a   1.000
_cell.length_b   1.000
_cell.length_c   1.000
_cell.angle_alpha   90.00
_cell.angle_beta   90.00
_cell.angle_gamma   90.00
#
_symmetry.space_group_name_H-M   'P 1'
#
loop_
_entity.id
_entity.type
_entity.pdbx_description
1 polymer ?
#
loop_
_entity_poly.entity_id
_entity_poly.type
_entity_poly.pdbx_seq_one_letter_code
_entity_poly.pdbx_strand_id
1 'polypeptide(L)' 'MDKAILRGVPVNQGVVTGKVTVLSNYSHINNMNEGDILVIPNSHPDYALGVMKAGGLICEEGGRLSHICIVALE' A
#
# COMPACT_ATOMS: atom_id res chain seq x y z
N MET A 1 -14.94 -1.67 18.74
CA MET A 1 -14.31 -1.67 17.41
C MET A 1 -14.31 -0.25 16.93
N ASP A 2 -13.13 0.34 16.79
CA ASP A 2 -12.94 1.69 16.28
C ASP A 2 -13.65 1.88 14.94
N LYS A 3 -14.30 3.04 14.79
CA LYS A 3 -15.04 3.41 13.59
C LYS A 3 -14.04 3.59 12.45
N ALA A 4 -14.26 2.89 11.33
CA ALA A 4 -13.42 3.06 10.13
C ALA A 4 -13.42 4.53 9.67
N ILE A 5 -12.21 5.10 9.55
CA ILE A 5 -11.99 6.50 9.13
C ILE A 5 -11.96 6.65 7.60
N LEU A 6 -11.64 5.58 6.88
CA LEU A 6 -11.58 5.52 5.42
C LEU A 6 -12.22 4.22 4.91
N ARG A 7 -12.63 4.20 3.65
CA ARG A 7 -13.16 3.01 2.95
C ARG A 7 -12.55 2.95 1.56
N GLY A 8 -12.37 1.74 1.04
CA GLY A 8 -11.82 1.50 -0.29
C GLY A 8 -12.27 0.15 -0.85
N VAL A 9 -11.65 -0.27 -1.95
CA VAL A 9 -11.90 -1.58 -2.56
C VAL A 9 -10.96 -2.60 -1.94
N PRO A 10 -11.46 -3.66 -1.27
CA PRO A 10 -10.59 -4.71 -0.77
C PRO A 10 -10.02 -5.52 -1.95
N VAL A 11 -8.71 -5.71 -1.92
CA VAL A 11 -7.98 -6.49 -2.94
C VAL A 11 -7.65 -7.89 -2.42
N ASN A 12 -7.04 -7.96 -1.24
CA ASN A 12 -6.65 -9.20 -0.57
C ASN A 12 -7.30 -9.29 0.82
N GLN A 13 -7.48 -10.50 1.35
CA GLN A 13 -7.96 -10.75 2.70
C GLN A 13 -6.83 -10.62 3.71
N GLY A 14 -7.09 -9.97 4.84
CA GLY A 14 -6.13 -9.83 5.92
C GLY A 14 -6.41 -8.61 6.79
N VAL A 15 -5.82 -8.61 7.99
CA VAL A 15 -5.81 -7.46 8.88
C VAL A 15 -4.39 -7.29 9.38
N VAL A 16 -3.84 -6.09 9.21
CA VAL A 16 -2.48 -5.74 9.63
C VAL A 16 -2.51 -4.39 10.34
N THR A 17 -1.63 -4.24 11.32
CA THR A 17 -1.40 -2.98 12.02
C THR A 17 0.08 -2.66 11.94
N GLY A 18 0.41 -1.45 11.50
CA GLY A 18 1.78 -1.00 11.35
C GLY A 18 1.85 0.52 11.29
N LYS A 19 3.07 1.06 11.26
CA LYS A 19 3.28 2.50 11.08
C LYS A 19 2.92 2.87 9.65
N VAL A 20 2.12 3.93 9.48
CA VAL A 20 1.75 4.42 8.15
C VAL A 20 2.89 5.24 7.56
N THR A 21 3.32 4.87 6.35
CA THR A 21 4.32 5.58 5.55
C THR A 21 3.66 6.03 4.24
N VAL A 22 3.44 7.34 4.12
CA VAL A 22 2.82 7.96 2.94
C VAL A 22 3.92 8.45 2.00
N LEU A 23 3.93 7.95 0.77
CA LEU A 23 4.89 8.33 -0.27
C LEU A 23 4.16 8.99 -1.44
N SER A 24 4.27 10.31 -1.56
CA SER A 24 3.80 11.03 -2.75
C SER A 24 4.71 10.84 -3.96
N ASN A 25 5.96 10.39 -3.73
CA ASN A 25 6.94 10.01 -4.75
C ASN A 25 7.91 8.96 -4.19
N TYR A 26 8.70 8.35 -5.06
CA TYR A 26 9.61 7.24 -4.73
C TYR A 26 10.93 7.68 -4.07
N SER A 27 11.20 8.99 -3.92
CA SER A 27 12.50 9.49 -3.42
C SER A 27 12.83 9.04 -1.99
N HIS A 28 11.82 8.73 -1.17
CA HIS A 28 11.98 8.36 0.24
C HIS A 28 11.65 6.89 0.52
N ILE A 29 11.55 6.06 -0.51
CA ILE A 29 11.18 4.64 -0.36
C ILE A 29 12.14 3.85 0.52
N ASN A 30 13.41 4.26 0.58
CA ASN A 30 14.43 3.64 1.41
C ASN A 30 14.21 3.86 2.91
N ASN A 31 13.42 4.86 3.31
CA ASN A 31 13.12 5.16 4.71
C ASN A 31 12.03 4.24 5.29
N MET A 32 11.46 3.36 4.47
CA MET A 32 10.43 2.42 4.88
C MET A 32 11.06 1.21 5.58
N ASN A 33 10.44 0.83 6.70
CA ASN A 33 10.79 -0.37 7.45
C ASN A 33 9.90 -1.54 7.06
N GLU A 34 10.36 -2.74 7.38
CA GLU A 34 9.60 -3.96 7.17
C GLU A 34 8.36 -3.98 8.06
N GLY A 35 7.19 -4.28 7.49
CA GLY A 35 5.90 -4.27 8.18
C GLY A 35 5.18 -2.92 8.24
N ASP A 36 5.76 -1.85 7.70
CA ASP A 36 5.08 -0.56 7.58
C ASP A 36 3.86 -0.66 6.64
N ILE A 37 2.85 0.18 6.86
CA ILE A 37 1.69 0.32 5.97
C ILE A 37 1.99 1.40 4.93
N LEU A 38 2.14 0.99 3.68
CA LEU A 38 2.47 1.88 2.58
C LEU A 38 1.23 2.54 1.99
N VAL A 39 1.29 3.85 1.77
CA VAL A 39 0.30 4.61 1.01
C VAL A 39 0.96 5.26 -0.19
N ILE A 40 0.47 4.99 -1.40
CA ILE A 40 0.99 5.51 -2.67
C ILE A 40 -0.14 6.10 -3.53
N PRO A 41 0.15 7.09 -4.39
CA PRO A 41 -0.85 7.67 -5.27
C PRO A 41 -1.26 6.69 -6.37
N ASN A 42 -0.33 5.91 -6.92
CA ASN A 42 -0.58 5.05 -8.09
C ASN A 42 0.40 3.86 -8.16
N SER A 43 0.19 2.98 -9.14
CA SER A 43 0.86 1.70 -9.31
C SER A 43 2.25 1.75 -9.98
N HIS A 44 3.03 2.81 -9.76
CA HIS A 44 4.32 2.97 -10.45
C HIS A 44 5.34 1.89 -10.03
N PRO A 45 6.11 1.29 -10.97
CA PRO A 45 7.08 0.24 -10.65
C PRO A 45 8.18 0.68 -9.68
N ASP A 46 8.50 1.97 -9.61
CA ASP A 46 9.47 2.51 -8.65
C ASP A 46 9.06 2.30 -7.18
N TYR A 47 7.77 2.00 -6.93
CA TYR A 47 7.29 1.66 -5.59
C TYR A 47 7.55 0.20 -5.19
N ALA A 48 8.07 -0.64 -6.10
CA ALA A 48 8.24 -2.08 -5.86
C ALA A 48 9.02 -2.40 -4.58
N LEU A 49 10.09 -1.64 -4.29
CA LEU A 49 10.88 -1.86 -3.06
C LEU A 49 10.06 -1.60 -1.79
N GLY A 50 9.19 -0.58 -1.81
CA GLY A 50 8.31 -0.27 -0.70
C GLY A 50 7.21 -1.32 -0.55
N VAL A 51 6.62 -1.75 -1.66
CA VAL A 51 5.59 -2.81 -1.67
C VAL A 51 6.14 -4.11 -1.06
N MET A 52 7.37 -4.51 -1.41
CA MET A 52 8.00 -5.71 -0.85
C MET A 52 8.24 -5.64 0.67
N LYS A 53 8.46 -4.44 1.22
CA LYS A 53 8.63 -4.24 2.66
C LYS A 53 7.32 -4.06 3.41
N ALA A 54 6.24 -3.77 2.69
CA ALA A 54 4.97 -3.36 3.28
C ALA A 54 4.30 -4.53 4.01
N GLY A 55 3.82 -4.27 5.23
CA GLY A 55 2.87 -5.16 5.90
C GLY A 55 1.46 -5.00 5.33
N GLY A 56 1.16 -3.83 4.75
CA GLY A 56 -0.11 -3.54 4.07
C GLY A 56 0.04 -2.36 3.11
N LEU A 57 -0.86 -2.29 2.12
CA LEU A 57 -0.79 -1.33 1.03
C LEU A 57 -2.13 -0.62 0.81
N ILE A 58 -2.07 0.70 0.62
CA ILE A 58 -3.19 1.54 0.20
C ILE A 58 -2.75 2.30 -1.04
N CYS A 59 -3.54 2.21 -2.11
CA CYS A 59 -3.32 2.94 -3.35
C CYS A 59 -4.49 3.88 -3.59
N GLU A 60 -4.24 5.18 -3.78
CA GLU A 60 -5.30 6.17 -3.98
C GLU A 60 -5.96 6.05 -5.35
N GLU A 61 -5.15 5.85 -6.40
CA GLU A 61 -5.61 5.63 -7.76
C GLU A 61 -5.54 4.15 -8.12
N GLY A 62 -6.67 3.63 -8.60
CA GLY A 62 -6.76 2.25 -9.03
C GLY A 62 -8.17 1.70 -8.89
N GLY A 63 -8.32 0.44 -9.29
CA GLY A 63 -9.55 -0.33 -9.16
C GLY A 63 -9.21 -1.81 -9.14
N ARG A 64 -10.23 -2.66 -8.95
CA ARG A 64 -10.06 -4.11 -8.71
C ARG A 64 -9.22 -4.86 -9.76
N LEU A 65 -9.08 -4.30 -10.97
CA LEU A 65 -8.31 -4.87 -12.10
C LEU A 65 -7.04 -4.08 -12.43
N SER A 66 -6.64 -3.13 -11.58
CA SER A 66 -5.44 -2.32 -11.80
C SER A 66 -4.16 -3.13 -11.56
N HIS A 67 -3.04 -2.68 -12.15
CA HIS A 67 -1.74 -3.32 -12.00
C HIS A 67 -1.35 -3.53 -10.53
N ILE A 68 -1.60 -2.54 -9.66
CA ILE A 68 -1.30 -2.68 -8.23
C ILE A 68 -2.15 -3.74 -7.53
N CYS A 69 -3.38 -3.96 -7.99
CA CYS A 69 -4.24 -4.99 -7.41
C CYS A 69 -3.74 -6.39 -7.74
N ILE A 70 -3.22 -6.60 -8.95
CA ILE A 70 -2.58 -7.86 -9.32
C ILE A 70 -1.29 -8.05 -8.52
N VAL A 71 -0.42 -7.02 -8.46
CA VAL A 71 0.83 -7.08 -7.68
C VAL A 71 0.57 -7.32 -6.19
N ALA A 72 -0.52 -6.82 -5.62
CA ALA A 72 -0.87 -7.02 -4.22
C ALA A 72 -1.51 -8.40 -3.91
N LEU A 73 -1.85 -9.18 -4.94
CA LEU A 73 -2.35 -10.54 -4.80
C LEU A 73 -1.23 -11.59 -4.88
N GLU A 74 -0.13 -11.26 -5.56
CA GLU A 74 1.11 -12.07 -5.63
C GLU A 74 1.90 -11.97 -4.32
#